data_AF-A0A3P6DQB2-F1
#
_entry.id   AF-A0A3P6DQB2-F1
#
_cell.length_a   1.000
_cell.length_b   1.000
_cell.length_c   1.000
_cell.angle_alpha   90.00
_cell.angle_beta   90.00
_cell.angle_gamma   90.00
#
_symmetry.space_group_name_H-M   'P 1'
#
loop_
_entity.id
_entity.type
_entity.pdbx_description
1 polymer ?
#
loop_
_entity_poly.entity_id
_entity_poly.type
_entity_poly.pdbx_seq_one_letter_code
_entity_poly.pdbx_strand_id
1 'polypeptide(L)' 'MRINPITSDPAVSIREKNNLGRIAQIIGPVLDVAFPPGKMPNIYNALVVKESRYAWSRNKCDL' A
#
# COMPACT_ATOMS: atom_id res chain seq x y z
N MET A 1 -12.13 -15.75 38.87
CA MET A 1 -11.71 -15.62 37.46
C MET A 1 -12.11 -14.23 36.97
N ARG A 2 -11.15 -13.34 36.69
CA ARG A 2 -11.41 -11.99 36.17
C ARG A 2 -11.49 -12.09 34.64
N ILE A 3 -12.64 -11.70 34.10
CA ILE A 3 -12.85 -11.51 32.66
C ILE A 3 -12.35 -10.10 32.30
N ASN A 4 -11.38 -10.01 31.40
CA ASN A 4 -10.94 -8.73 30.86
C ASN A 4 -12.02 -8.21 29.90
N PRO A 5 -12.45 -6.95 30.01
CA PRO A 5 -13.37 -6.39 29.04
C PRO A 5 -12.64 -6.25 27.70
N ILE A 6 -13.30 -6.73 26.64
CA ILE A 6 -12.93 -6.44 25.26
C ILE A 6 -13.12 -4.94 25.08
N THR A 7 -12.06 -4.17 25.24
CA THR A 7 -12.05 -2.79 24.75
C THR A 7 -11.98 -2.89 23.23
N SER A 8 -13.14 -2.98 22.59
CA SER A 8 -13.32 -2.63 21.19
C SER A 8 -13.12 -1.12 21.08
N ASP A 9 -11.89 -0.66 21.28
CA ASP A 9 -11.50 0.72 21.11
C ASP A 9 -11.65 1.06 19.62
N PRO A 10 -12.61 1.94 19.23
CA PRO A 10 -12.71 2.37 17.85
C PRO A 10 -11.45 3.12 17.39
N ALA A 11 -10.61 3.59 18.34
CA ALA A 11 -9.34 4.24 18.11
C ALA A 11 -8.22 3.32 17.57
N VAL A 12 -8.32 1.99 17.76
CA VAL A 12 -7.32 1.02 17.27
C VAL A 12 -7.62 0.55 15.83
N SER A 13 -8.78 0.87 15.28
CA SER A 13 -9.16 0.46 13.91
C SER A 13 -8.72 1.44 12.80
N ILE A 14 -8.17 2.62 13.14
CA ILE A 14 -7.87 3.69 12.16
C ILE A 14 -6.40 3.68 11.71
N ARG A 15 -5.53 2.87 12.33
CA ARG A 15 -4.08 2.83 12.02
C ARG A 15 -3.63 1.71 11.08
N GLU A 16 -4.49 0.77 10.70
CA GLU A 16 -4.16 -0.26 9.71
C GLU A 16 -4.69 0.08 8.30
N LYS A 17 -4.44 1.29 7.81
CA LYS A 17 -4.93 1.72 6.48
C LYS A 17 -3.97 1.49 5.33
N ASN A 18 -2.85 0.79 5.53
CA ASN A 18 -1.76 0.84 4.57
C ASN A 18 -1.20 -0.55 4.19
N ASN A 19 -2.02 -1.40 3.56
CA ASN A 19 -1.52 -2.51 2.73
C ASN A 19 -0.94 -1.97 1.40
N LEU A 20 -0.07 -0.96 1.51
CA LEU A 20 0.53 -0.30 0.37
C LEU A 20 1.83 -1.02 0.02
N GLY A 21 1.92 -1.45 -1.23
CA GLY A 21 3.15 -1.96 -1.83
C GLY A 21 3.82 -0.88 -2.68
N ARG A 22 5.05 -1.18 -3.12
CA ARG A 22 5.76 -0.39 -4.13
C ARG A 22 6.03 -1.25 -5.34
N ILE A 23 5.96 -0.64 -6.52
CA ILE A 23 6.40 -1.29 -7.76
C ILE A 23 7.92 -1.48 -7.67
N ALA A 24 8.38 -2.73 -7.77
CA ALA A 24 9.79 -3.07 -7.75
C ALA A 24 10.35 -3.12 -9.17
N GLN A 25 9.62 -3.72 -10.10
CA GLN A 25 10.05 -3.92 -11.48
C GLN A 25 8.87 -4.06 -12.44
N ILE A 26 9.08 -3.66 -13.70
CA ILE A 26 8.15 -3.84 -14.81
C ILE A 26 8.88 -4.63 -15.91
N ILE A 27 8.37 -5.82 -16.28
CA ILE A 27 8.89 -6.64 -17.38
C ILE A 27 7.78 -6.90 -18.39
N GLY A 28 7.71 -6.07 -19.43
CA GLY A 28 6.61 -6.13 -20.39
C GLY A 28 5.26 -5.98 -19.67
N PRO A 29 4.30 -6.91 -19.85
CA PRO A 29 3.01 -6.86 -19.16
C PRO A 29 3.06 -7.35 -17.71
N VAL A 30 4.19 -7.87 -17.24
CA VAL A 30 4.36 -8.44 -15.89
C VAL A 30 4.91 -7.37 -14.93
N LEU A 31 4.32 -7.27 -13.74
CA LEU A 31 4.65 -6.27 -12.72
C LEU A 31 5.04 -6.96 -11.41
N ASP A 32 6.26 -6.68 -10.92
CA ASP A 32 6.70 -7.13 -9.60
C ASP A 32 6.40 -6.06 -8.56
N VAL A 33 5.70 -6.45 -7.48
CA VAL A 33 5.29 -5.55 -6.40
C VAL A 33 5.81 -6.06 -5.07
N ALA A 34 6.52 -5.20 -4.34
CA ALA A 34 7.03 -5.51 -3.01
C ALA A 34 6.05 -5.00 -1.94
N PHE A 35 5.68 -5.89 -1.02
CA PHE A 35 4.90 -5.57 0.18
C PHE A 35 5.74 -5.77 1.45
N PRO A 36 5.45 -5.03 2.53
CA PRO A 36 6.02 -5.32 3.84
C PRO A 36 5.73 -6.76 4.31
N PRO A 37 6.57 -7.34 5.18
CA PRO A 37 6.34 -8.66 5.73
C PRO A 37 4.99 -8.73 6.46
N GLY A 38 4.26 -9.83 6.27
CA GLY A 38 2.92 -10.03 6.87
C GLY A 38 1.79 -9.23 6.22
N LYS A 39 2.06 -8.45 5.17
CA LYS A 39 1.05 -7.68 4.41
C LYS A 39 0.94 -8.12 2.95
N MET A 40 1.41 -9.32 2.62
CA MET A 40 1.30 -9.90 1.28
C MET A 40 -0.17 -10.22 0.94
N PRO A 41 -0.72 -9.72 -0.19
CA PRO A 41 -2.08 -10.03 -0.61
C PRO A 41 -2.26 -11.49 -1.02
N ASN A 42 -3.51 -11.98 -0.99
CA ASN A 42 -3.84 -13.30 -1.53
C ASN A 42 -3.66 -13.33 -3.06
N ILE A 43 -3.38 -14.51 -3.61
CA ILE A 43 -2.97 -14.73 -5.01
C ILE A 43 -3.99 -14.35 -6.10
N TYR A 44 -5.23 -14.04 -5.75
CA TYR A 44 -6.26 -13.58 -6.71
C TYR A 44 -6.82 -12.19 -6.36
N ASN A 45 -6.15 -11.47 -5.45
CA ASN A 45 -6.53 -10.10 -5.13
C ASN A 45 -6.11 -9.15 -6.26
N ALA A 46 -7.04 -8.30 -6.68
CA ALA A 46 -6.73 -7.23 -7.61
C ALA A 46 -5.88 -6.15 -6.91
N LEU A 47 -4.84 -5.68 -7.60
CA LEU A 47 -4.05 -4.52 -7.17
C LEU A 47 -4.47 -3.31 -7.97
N VAL A 48 -4.76 -2.20 -7.29
CA VAL A 48 -5.04 -0.92 -7.92
C VAL A 48 -3.81 -0.04 -7.78
N VAL A 49 -3.19 0.31 -8.91
CA VAL A 49 -2.09 1.25 -8.94
C VAL A 49 -2.66 2.65 -8.83
N LYS A 50 -2.28 3.38 -7.78
CA LYS A 50 -2.59 4.80 -7.66
C LYS A 50 -1.45 5.60 -8.27
N GLU A 51 -1.78 6.53 -9.15
CA GLU A 51 -0.82 7.55 -9.53
C GLU A 51 -0.47 8.38 -8.30
N SER A 52 0.77 8.30 -7.87
CA SER A 52 1.34 9.34 -7.03
C SER A 52 1.55 10.52 -7.96
N ARG A 53 0.89 11.65 -7.71
CA ARG A 53 1.14 12.90 -8.44
C ARG A 53 2.63 13.04 -8.67
N TYR A 54 3.07 12.96 -9.92
CA TYR A 54 4.43 13.28 -10.24
C TYR A 54 4.64 14.76 -9.91
N ALA A 55 5.51 15.05 -8.94
CA ALA A 55 6.42 16.17 -9.08
C ALA A 55 7.44 15.80 -10.16
N TRP A 56 6.97 15.53 -11.38
CA TRP A 56 7.82 15.63 -12.55
C TRP A 56 8.02 17.12 -12.67
N SER A 57 9.14 17.60 -12.13
CA SER A 57 9.57 18.97 -12.38
C SER A 57 9.55 19.15 -13.90
N ARG A 58 8.60 19.94 -14.40
CA ARG A 58 8.56 20.37 -15.81
C ARG A 58 9.71 21.33 -16.13
N ASN A 59 10.87 21.19 -15.49
CA ASN A 59 12.10 21.86 -15.90
C ASN A 59 12.72 21.13 -17.09
N LYS A 60 11.94 20.98 -18.18
CA LYS A 60 12.49 20.60 -19.48
C LYS A 60 11.71 21.21 -20.64
N CYS A 61 11.20 22.42 -20.46
CA CYS A 61 10.83 23.35 -21.51
C CYS A 61 10.97 24.76 -20.93
N ASP A 62 12.20 25.27 -20.80
CA ASP A 62 12.53 26.71 -20.71
C ASP A 62 14.07 26.86 -20.79
N LEU A 63 14.60 26.52 -21.98
CA LEU A 63 15.78 27.04 -22.72
C LEU A 63 16.21 26.04 -23.79
#